data_AF-A0A537K8S3-F1
#
_entry.id   AF-A0A537K8S3-F1
#
_cell.length_a   1.000
_cell.length_b   1.000
_cell.length_c   1.000
_cell.angle_alpha   90.00
_cell.angle_beta   90.00
_cell.angle_gamma   90.00
#
_symmetry.space_group_name_H-M   'P 1'
#
loop_
_entity.id
_entity.type
_entity.pdbx_description
1 polymer ?
#
loop_
_entity_poly.entity_id
_entity_poly.type
_entity_poly.pdbx_seq_one_letter_code
_entity_poly.pdbx_strand_id
1 'polypeptide(L)' 'MIPDKYFTSTRLILLVTFFVFSFSKTNAQDGKAVFLAKCASCHSMGNDGATGPNLQGVVERWGGDVNLVNKMGW' A
#
# COMPACT_ATOMS: atom_id res chain seq x y z
N MET A 1 -33.20 -31.48 20.57
CA MET A 1 -33.50 -30.10 20.13
C MET A 1 -32.34 -29.18 20.52
N ILE A 2 -31.65 -28.59 19.55
CA ILE A 2 -30.70 -27.48 19.78
C ILE A 2 -31.46 -26.20 19.42
N PRO A 3 -31.50 -25.17 20.27
CA PRO A 3 -32.42 -24.04 20.09
C PRO A 3 -32.02 -23.16 18.90
N ASP A 4 -33.02 -22.78 18.09
CA ASP A 4 -32.92 -22.05 16.81
C ASP A 4 -32.22 -20.68 16.90
N LYS A 5 -31.93 -20.21 18.12
CA LYS A 5 -31.39 -18.89 18.43
C LYS A 5 -29.91 -18.74 18.01
N TYR A 6 -29.21 -19.86 17.81
CA TYR A 6 -27.84 -19.88 17.32
C TYR A 6 -27.71 -19.66 15.79
N PHE A 7 -28.75 -19.98 15.00
CA PHE A 7 -28.70 -19.86 13.54
C PHE A 7 -28.82 -18.40 13.05
N THR A 8 -29.69 -17.61 13.69
CA THR A 8 -29.86 -16.18 13.40
C THR A 8 -28.63 -15.35 13.78
N SER A 9 -27.94 -15.73 14.87
CA SER A 9 -26.71 -15.08 15.32
C SER A 9 -25.56 -15.26 14.31
N THR A 10 -25.44 -16.44 13.71
CA THR A 10 -24.39 -16.74 12.72
C THR A 10 -24.53 -15.88 11.45
N ARG A 11 -25.77 -15.65 10.97
CA ARG A 11 -26.04 -14.79 9.80
C ARG A 11 -25.75 -13.32 10.08
N LEU A 12 -26.06 -12.86 11.29
CA LEU A 12 -25.80 -11.48 11.71
C LEU A 12 -24.29 -11.21 11.79
N ILE A 13 -23.52 -12.16 12.35
CA ILE A 13 -22.06 -12.06 12.45
C ILE A 13 -21.44 -11.92 11.05
N LEU A 14 -21.87 -12.72 10.09
CA LEU A 14 -21.33 -12.72 8.73
C LEU A 14 -21.58 -11.38 8.00
N LEU A 15 -22.76 -10.79 8.19
CA LEU A 15 -23.09 -9.47 7.64
C LEU A 15 -22.28 -8.35 8.30
N VAL A 16 -22.09 -8.40 9.61
CA VAL A 16 -21.27 -7.42 10.35
C VAL A 16 -19.81 -7.50 9.92
N THR A 17 -19.25 -8.70 9.76
CA THR A 17 -17.87 -8.88 9.28
C THR A 17 -17.67 -8.35 7.86
N PHE A 18 -18.64 -8.60 6.97
CA PHE A 18 -18.60 -8.10 5.59
C PHE A 18 -18.67 -6.57 5.53
N PHE A 19 -19.51 -5.97 6.38
CA PHE A 19 -19.65 -4.53 6.48
C PHE A 19 -18.37 -3.86 6.99
N VAL A 20 -17.73 -4.40 8.03
CA VAL A 20 -16.47 -3.85 8.58
C VAL A 20 -15.34 -3.90 7.55
N PHE A 21 -15.23 -4.97 6.77
CA PHE A 21 -14.19 -5.08 5.74
C PHE A 21 -14.36 -4.08 4.58
N SER A 22 -15.61 -3.73 4.25
CA SER A 22 -15.95 -2.85 3.11
C SER A 22 -15.46 -1.41 3.25
N PHE A 23 -15.11 -0.95 4.45
CA PHE A 23 -14.65 0.43 4.71
C PHE A 23 -13.15 0.55 4.99
N SER A 24 -12.35 -0.42 4.55
CA SER A 24 -10.90 -0.36 4.66
C SER A 24 -10.34 0.77 3.78
N LYS A 25 -10.04 1.93 4.39
CA LYS A 25 -9.29 2.98 3.70
C LYS A 25 -7.87 2.47 3.43
N THR A 26 -7.49 2.33 2.17
CA THR A 26 -6.11 2.09 1.77
C THR A 26 -5.32 3.38 1.99
N ASN A 27 -4.64 3.50 3.12
CA ASN A 27 -3.71 4.60 3.33
C ASN A 27 -2.53 4.37 2.39
N ALA A 28 -2.26 5.32 1.48
CA ALA A 28 -1.00 5.33 0.75
C ALA A 28 0.08 5.36 1.83
N GLN A 29 0.78 4.23 2.01
CA GLN A 29 1.72 4.09 3.12
C GLN A 29 2.67 5.28 3.12
N ASP A 30 3.12 5.68 4.30
CA ASP A 30 4.12 6.74 4.48
C ASP A 30 5.35 6.35 3.64
N GLY A 31 5.41 6.80 2.39
CA GLY A 31 6.34 6.27 1.39
C GLY A 31 7.78 6.47 1.82
N LYS A 32 8.01 7.48 2.66
CA LYS A 32 9.25 7.73 3.38
C LYS A 32 9.65 6.56 4.27
N ALA A 33 8.74 5.99 5.06
CA ALA A 33 9.05 4.87 5.94
C ALA A 33 9.41 3.61 5.15
N VAL A 34 8.67 3.32 4.06
CA VAL A 34 8.97 2.20 3.16
C VAL A 34 10.33 2.40 2.48
N PHE A 35 10.57 3.61 1.95
CA PHE A 35 11.86 3.96 1.34
C PHE A 35 13.01 3.75 2.31
N LEU A 36 12.91 4.27 3.54
CA LEU A 36 13.95 4.11 4.57
C LEU A 36 14.18 2.64 4.95
N ALA A 37 13.13 1.83 5.01
CA ALA A 37 13.22 0.44 5.43
C ALA A 37 13.71 -0.52 4.33
N LYS A 38 13.51 -0.18 3.04
CA LYS A 38 13.68 -1.12 1.93
C LYS A 38 14.54 -0.61 0.78
N CYS A 39 14.53 0.69 0.51
CA CYS A 39 15.12 1.26 -0.71
C CYS A 39 16.37 2.09 -0.43
N ALA A 40 16.46 2.71 0.75
CA ALA A 40 17.52 3.63 1.14
C ALA A 40 18.90 2.97 1.31
N SER A 41 18.96 1.63 1.32
CA SER A 41 20.22 0.87 1.29
C SER A 41 20.95 1.02 -0.04
N CYS A 42 20.22 1.25 -1.14
CA CYS A 42 20.77 1.38 -2.48
C CYS A 42 20.51 2.77 -3.07
N HIS A 43 19.30 3.29 -2.92
CA HIS A 43 18.86 4.53 -3.56
C HIS A 43 18.96 5.73 -2.63
N SER A 44 19.23 6.89 -3.21
CA SER A 44 19.25 8.18 -2.51
C SER A 44 18.14 9.11 -3.00
N MET A 45 17.92 10.18 -2.24
CA MET A 45 17.07 11.32 -2.61
C MET A 45 17.97 12.56 -2.70
N GLY A 46 18.75 12.69 -3.78
CA GLY A 46 19.58 13.86 -4.05
C GLY A 46 21.10 13.67 -4.00
N ASN A 47 21.60 12.43 -3.88
CA ASN A 47 23.04 12.15 -3.92
C ASN A 47 23.38 11.14 -5.03
N ASP A 48 24.15 11.54 -6.02
CA ASP A 48 24.46 10.71 -7.19
C ASP A 48 25.58 9.67 -6.94
N GLY A 49 26.04 9.52 -5.70
CA GLY A 49 27.07 8.55 -5.30
C GLY A 49 26.57 7.27 -4.61
N ALA A 50 25.25 7.01 -4.60
CA ALA A 50 24.69 5.81 -4.00
C ALA A 50 24.77 4.60 -4.95
N THR A 51 24.64 3.38 -4.41
CA THR A 51 24.72 2.12 -5.18
C THR A 51 23.70 2.05 -6.32
N GLY A 52 22.49 2.56 -6.07
CA GLY A 52 21.40 2.68 -7.04
C GLY A 52 21.19 4.13 -7.48
N PRO A 53 20.51 4.35 -8.62
CA PRO A 53 20.26 5.68 -9.15
C PRO A 53 19.48 6.56 -8.17
N ASN A 54 19.78 7.85 -8.20
CA ASN A 54 19.06 8.85 -7.43
C ASN A 54 17.59 8.91 -7.88
N LEU A 55 16.66 8.78 -6.91
CA LEU A 55 15.22 8.79 -7.18
C LEU A 55 14.61 10.20 -7.17
N GLN A 56 15.40 11.23 -6.87
CA GLN A 56 14.94 12.60 -6.98
C GLN A 56 14.62 12.95 -8.45
N GLY A 57 13.42 13.50 -8.67
CA GLY A 57 12.93 13.85 -10.00
C GLY A 57 12.66 12.64 -10.90
N VAL A 58 12.42 11.45 -10.33
CA VAL A 58 12.12 10.25 -11.12
C VAL A 58 10.87 10.47 -11.98
N VAL A 59 9.83 11.11 -11.45
CA VAL A 59 8.57 11.37 -12.18
C VAL A 59 8.82 12.22 -13.44
N GLU A 60 9.56 13.31 -13.31
CA GLU A 60 9.91 14.20 -14.42
C GLU A 60 10.73 13.47 -15.49
N ARG A 61 11.64 12.60 -15.07
CA ARG A 61 12.47 11.79 -15.98
C ARG A 61 11.65 10.81 -16.82
N TRP A 62 10.48 10.41 -16.34
CA TRP A 62 9.55 9.51 -17.02
C TRP A 62 8.32 10.25 -17.61
N GLY A 63 8.49 11.52 -17.98
CA GLY A 63 7.46 12.28 -18.70
C GLY A 63 6.38 12.87 -17.81
N GLY A 64 6.61 12.95 -16.50
CA GLY A 64 5.69 13.58 -15.55
C GLY A 64 4.52 12.69 -15.12
N ASP A 65 4.39 11.48 -15.66
CA ASP A 65 3.30 10.58 -15.33
C ASP A 65 3.69 9.60 -14.21
N VAL A 66 3.18 9.86 -13.02
CA VAL A 66 3.36 9.02 -11.83
C VAL A 66 2.86 7.59 -12.06
N ASN A 67 1.86 7.39 -12.92
CA ASN A 67 1.32 6.06 -13.19
C ASN A 67 2.28 5.23 -14.04
N LEU A 68 3.07 5.88 -14.90
CA LEU A 68 4.13 5.19 -15.62
C LEU A 68 5.21 4.71 -14.64
N VAL A 69 5.65 5.58 -13.72
CA VAL A 69 6.63 5.20 -12.68
C VAL A 69 6.13 3.99 -11.86
N ASN A 70 4.85 3.99 -11.46
CA ASN A 70 4.23 2.88 -10.72
C ASN A 70 4.08 1.59 -11.56
N LYS A 71 3.87 1.71 -12.87
CA LYS A 71 3.66 0.56 -13.78
C LYS A 71 4.97 -0.10 -14.22
N MET A 72 6.07 0.64 -14.21
CA MET A 72 7.37 0.16 -14.67
C MET A 72 8.12 -0.69 -13.64
N GLY A 73 7.49 -1.02 -12.51
CA GLY A 73 7.94 -2.07 -11.60
C GLY A 73 9.28 -1.75 -10.93
N TRP A 74 9.38 -0.55 -10.37
CA TRP A 74 10.36 -0.21 -9.34
C TRP A 74 9.77 -0.52 -7.96
#